data_AF-A0A7C3T801-F1
#
_entry.id   AF-A0A7C3T801-F1
#
_cell.length_a   1.000
_cell.length_b   1.000
_cell.length_c   1.000
_cell.angle_alpha   90.00
_cell.angle_beta   90.00
_cell.angle_gamma   90.00
#
_symmetry.space_group_name_H-M   'P 1'
#
loop_
_entity.id
_entity.type
_entity.pdbx_description
1 polymer ?
#
loop_
_entity_poly.entity_id
_entity_poly.type
_entity_poly.pdbx_seq_one_letter_code
_entity_poly.pdbx_strand_id
1 'polypeptide(L)'
;MPRTGRKLRATLPGTIFKRGRYWWWSVRLPGEPKRKPRSLRLKGQRHGVTNLRKAGEVALAMWQLAIIREAERLALQKAITAQRHRYRSVSQRAQTIRKQFERALAAQQTRHDHAIELYKHRIHLLNEKLAELESKLNRIRLIERRRCNRRLDAYKALAARSQEQAVSRIRAEANKTIAEQKALFTRQIRTLRRKTALIWKRRIDQIKTVQSAIPHRPKPRHHRKARGTTAHTASRVATITVARQRHLRQQAPSEAPVTSNQIAIETEREFDKALLAIRRTAHCECCFRNGVIEDDLTQIDSGQRLCPDCMAALKEKITQIRLFGQ
;
A
#
# COMPACT_ATOMS: atom_id res chain seq x y z
N MET A 1 109.04 -9.98 -43.76
CA MET A 1 109.16 -8.53 -44.01
C MET A 1 107.93 -8.02 -44.77
N PRO A 2 106.94 -7.41 -44.09
CA PRO A 2 105.81 -6.81 -44.79
C PRO A 2 106.28 -5.55 -45.51
N ARG A 3 106.34 -5.61 -46.86
CA ARG A 3 106.59 -4.44 -47.71
C ARG A 3 105.61 -3.33 -47.31
N THR A 4 106.13 -2.20 -46.84
CA THR A 4 105.39 -0.99 -46.52
C THR A 4 104.76 -0.44 -47.80
N GLY A 5 103.59 -0.97 -48.15
CA GLY A 5 102.80 -0.50 -49.29
C GLY A 5 102.48 0.97 -49.11
N ARG A 6 102.74 1.76 -50.16
CA ARG A 6 102.36 3.18 -50.26
C ARG A 6 100.93 3.35 -49.74
N LYS A 7 100.77 3.95 -48.55
CA LYS A 7 99.48 4.36 -48.01
C LYS A 7 99.03 5.56 -48.84
N LEU A 8 98.25 5.29 -49.89
CA LEU A 8 97.56 6.35 -50.59
C LEU A 8 96.60 6.98 -49.59
N ARG A 9 96.85 8.26 -49.27
CA ARG A 9 95.91 9.09 -48.51
C ARG A 9 94.69 9.32 -49.41
N ALA A 10 93.80 8.35 -49.44
CA ALA A 10 92.46 8.57 -49.96
C ALA A 10 91.79 9.62 -49.05
N THR A 11 91.04 10.55 -49.63
CA THR A 11 90.19 11.53 -48.94
C THR A 11 89.10 10.87 -48.07
N LEU A 12 88.97 9.54 -48.16
CA LEU A 12 88.01 8.71 -47.46
C LEU A 12 88.59 8.21 -46.13
N PRO A 13 87.76 8.06 -45.08
CA PRO A 13 88.21 7.58 -43.79
C PRO A 13 88.71 6.13 -43.86
N GLY A 14 89.81 5.83 -43.16
CA GLY A 14 90.38 4.48 -43.07
C GLY A 14 91.59 4.25 -43.99
N THR A 15 91.92 2.98 -44.23
CA THR A 15 93.07 2.59 -45.05
C THR A 15 92.69 1.55 -46.10
N ILE A 16 92.98 1.84 -47.37
CA ILE A 16 92.84 0.88 -48.46
C ILE A 16 94.14 0.08 -48.56
N PHE A 17 94.05 -1.25 -48.59
CA PHE A 17 95.19 -2.15 -48.67
C PHE A 17 94.89 -3.30 -49.63
N LYS A 18 95.93 -3.92 -50.19
CA LYS A 18 95.79 -5.03 -51.13
C LYS A 18 95.95 -6.35 -50.38
N ARG A 19 95.04 -7.31 -50.62
CA ARG A 19 95.13 -8.68 -50.09
C ARG A 19 94.92 -9.66 -51.24
N GLY A 20 95.98 -10.34 -51.66
CA GLY A 20 96.00 -11.11 -52.90
C GLY A 20 95.88 -10.22 -54.15
N ARG A 21 94.97 -10.56 -55.08
CA ARG A 21 94.71 -9.78 -56.30
C ARG A 21 93.72 -8.62 -56.10
N TYR A 22 93.08 -8.52 -54.95
CA TYR A 22 91.94 -7.62 -54.72
C TYR A 22 92.24 -6.53 -53.70
N TRP A 23 91.55 -5.39 -53.84
CA TRP A 23 91.60 -4.29 -52.89
C TRP A 23 90.59 -4.46 -51.75
N TRP A 24 91.05 -4.14 -50.55
CA TRP A 24 90.30 -4.16 -49.30
C TRP A 24 90.37 -2.79 -48.64
N TRP A 25 89.38 -2.47 -47.83
CA TRP A 25 89.28 -1.21 -47.11
C TRP A 25 89.01 -1.46 -45.64
N SER A 26 89.94 -1.04 -44.77
CA SER A 26 89.76 -1.07 -43.32
C SER A 26 89.19 0.27 -42.88
N VAL A 27 87.90 0.29 -42.53
CA VAL A 27 87.17 1.49 -42.14
C VAL A 27 86.19 1.18 -41.02
N ARG A 28 85.86 2.20 -40.22
CA ARG A 28 84.69 2.20 -39.33
C ARG A 28 83.59 2.97 -40.04
N LEU A 29 82.63 2.26 -40.62
CA LEU A 29 81.45 2.90 -41.23
C LEU A 29 80.59 3.55 -40.12
N PRO A 30 79.80 4.60 -40.44
CA PRO A 30 78.83 5.15 -39.50
C PRO A 30 77.88 4.05 -39.01
N GLY A 31 77.58 4.05 -37.71
CA GLY A 31 76.79 3.00 -37.06
C GLY A 31 77.57 1.77 -36.58
N GLU A 32 78.85 1.63 -36.96
CA GLU A 32 79.66 0.48 -36.54
C GLU A 32 80.51 0.77 -35.29
N PRO A 33 80.58 -0.17 -34.33
CA PRO A 33 81.32 0.05 -33.09
C PRO A 33 82.84 -0.03 -33.28
N LYS A 34 83.30 -0.81 -34.27
CA LYS A 34 84.74 -1.09 -34.48
C LYS A 34 85.08 -1.04 -35.98
N ARG A 35 86.35 -0.79 -36.30
CA ARG A 35 86.88 -0.85 -37.67
C ARG A 35 86.82 -2.30 -38.18
N LYS A 36 86.37 -2.50 -39.41
CA LYS A 36 86.31 -3.82 -40.05
C LYS A 36 86.96 -3.78 -41.43
N PRO A 37 87.74 -4.81 -41.82
CA PRO A 37 88.23 -4.94 -43.19
C PRO A 37 87.07 -5.37 -44.10
N ARG A 38 86.85 -4.62 -45.18
CA ARG A 38 85.79 -4.88 -46.17
C ARG A 38 86.41 -5.10 -47.54
N SER A 39 85.88 -6.06 -48.29
CA SER A 39 86.27 -6.22 -49.69
C SER A 39 85.58 -5.16 -50.54
N LEU A 40 86.34 -4.52 -51.43
CA LEU A 40 85.79 -3.52 -52.35
C LEU A 40 85.26 -4.26 -53.58
N ARG A 41 83.96 -4.56 -53.58
CA ARG A 41 83.26 -5.29 -54.65
C ARG A 41 82.24 -4.38 -55.34
N LEU A 42 82.13 -4.48 -56.66
CA LEU A 42 81.04 -3.85 -57.41
C LEU A 42 79.74 -4.62 -57.16
N LYS A 43 78.60 -3.91 -57.15
CA LYS A 43 77.28 -4.52 -56.95
C LYS A 43 77.03 -5.56 -58.06
N GLY A 44 76.78 -6.81 -57.68
CA GLY A 44 76.56 -7.93 -58.61
C GLY A 44 77.82 -8.73 -58.99
N GLN A 45 79.03 -8.30 -58.61
CA GLN A 45 80.25 -9.06 -58.88
C GLN A 45 80.66 -9.95 -57.70
N ARG A 46 81.10 -11.19 -58.00
CA ARG A 46 81.57 -12.15 -56.99
C ARG A 46 82.96 -11.80 -56.43
N HIS A 47 83.78 -11.13 -57.24
CA HIS A 47 85.17 -10.83 -56.92
C HIS A 47 85.40 -9.34 -56.59
N GLY A 48 86.47 -9.06 -55.85
CA GLY A 48 86.88 -7.70 -55.55
C GLY A 48 87.43 -6.98 -56.76
N VAL A 49 87.48 -5.65 -56.70
CA VAL A 49 88.08 -4.83 -57.75
C VAL A 49 89.60 -5.00 -57.71
N THR A 50 90.21 -5.13 -58.89
CA THR A 50 91.68 -5.24 -59.08
C THR A 50 92.34 -3.87 -59.32
N ASN A 51 91.61 -2.93 -59.92
CA ASN A 51 92.06 -1.56 -60.20
C ASN A 51 91.84 -0.61 -59.02
N LEU A 52 92.88 0.12 -58.63
CA LEU A 52 92.84 1.04 -57.50
C LEU A 52 91.83 2.17 -57.68
N ARG A 53 91.71 2.76 -58.87
CA ARG A 53 90.75 3.85 -59.17
C ARG A 53 89.31 3.39 -58.93
N LYS A 54 88.93 2.26 -59.54
CA LYS A 54 87.63 1.62 -59.34
C LYS A 54 87.40 1.22 -57.87
N ALA A 55 88.45 0.82 -57.15
CA ALA A 55 88.37 0.52 -55.73
C ALA A 55 88.02 1.78 -54.90
N GLY A 56 88.57 2.94 -55.26
CA GLY A 56 88.22 4.24 -54.65
C GLY A 56 86.76 4.63 -54.87
N GLU A 57 86.24 4.46 -56.08
CA GLU A 57 84.82 4.71 -56.41
C GLU A 57 83.88 3.80 -55.60
N VAL A 58 84.22 2.51 -55.50
CA VAL A 58 83.46 1.55 -54.67
C VAL A 58 83.52 1.93 -53.18
N ALA A 59 84.68 2.35 -52.67
CA ALA A 59 84.82 2.78 -51.29
C ALA A 59 83.97 4.04 -51.00
N LEU A 60 83.96 5.02 -51.91
CA LEU A 60 83.13 6.23 -51.80
C LEU A 60 81.63 5.86 -51.79
N ALA A 61 81.18 5.03 -52.73
CA ALA A 61 79.77 4.61 -52.80
C ALA A 61 79.36 3.82 -51.55
N MET A 62 80.24 2.95 -51.03
CA MET A 62 80.02 2.24 -49.76
C MET A 62 79.92 3.20 -48.57
N TRP A 63 80.77 4.24 -48.53
CA TRP A 63 80.74 5.27 -47.49
C TRP A 63 79.43 6.07 -47.53
N GLN A 64 79.06 6.57 -48.71
CA GLN A 64 77.83 7.34 -48.92
C GLN A 64 76.59 6.53 -48.50
N LEU A 65 76.50 5.27 -48.92
CA LEU A 65 75.39 4.40 -48.52
C LEU A 65 75.35 4.19 -46.99
N ALA A 66 76.50 4.06 -46.35
CA ALA A 66 76.57 3.91 -44.90
C ALA A 66 76.15 5.19 -44.15
N ILE A 67 76.50 6.38 -44.67
CA ILE A 67 76.02 7.66 -44.14
C ILE A 67 74.49 7.74 -44.25
N ILE A 68 73.93 7.42 -45.43
CA ILE A 68 72.48 7.48 -45.65
C ILE A 68 71.74 6.56 -44.66
N ARG A 69 72.19 5.31 -44.52
CA ARG A 69 71.60 4.35 -43.58
C ARG A 69 71.69 4.80 -42.13
N GLU A 70 72.80 5.41 -41.74
CA GLU A 70 72.97 5.93 -40.38
C GLU A 70 72.07 7.14 -40.12
N ALA A 71 71.95 8.04 -41.10
CA ALA A 71 71.03 9.17 -41.04
C ALA A 71 69.57 8.70 -40.92
N GLU A 72 69.15 7.71 -41.72
CA GLU A 72 67.84 7.06 -41.63
C GLU A 72 67.60 6.44 -40.25
N ARG A 73 68.60 5.71 -39.72
CA ARG A 73 68.52 5.11 -38.37
C ARG A 73 68.31 6.17 -37.28
N LEU A 74 69.09 7.24 -37.31
CA LEU A 74 68.98 8.34 -36.35
C LEU A 74 67.64 9.08 -36.50
N ALA A 75 67.16 9.28 -37.73
CA ALA A 75 65.85 9.88 -37.99
C ALA A 75 64.71 9.01 -37.42
N LEU A 76 64.75 7.69 -37.64
CA LEU A 76 63.79 6.75 -37.06
C LEU A 76 63.83 6.75 -35.53
N GLN A 77 65.02 6.75 -34.93
CA GLN A 77 65.16 6.80 -33.46
C GLN A 77 64.62 8.12 -32.89
N LYS A 78 64.88 9.26 -33.56
CA LYS A 78 64.28 10.56 -33.20
C LYS A 78 62.76 10.54 -33.35
N ALA A 79 62.23 9.93 -34.41
CA ALA A 79 60.78 9.80 -34.59
C ALA A 79 60.13 8.95 -33.49
N ILE A 80 60.72 7.81 -33.14
CA ILE A 80 60.23 6.92 -32.06
C ILE A 80 60.26 7.63 -30.71
N THR A 81 61.36 8.33 -30.39
CA THR A 81 61.46 9.08 -29.13
C THR A 81 60.45 10.22 -29.08
N ALA A 82 60.31 11.01 -30.16
CA ALA A 82 59.30 12.05 -30.26
C ALA A 82 57.88 11.49 -30.12
N GLN A 83 57.58 10.35 -30.73
CA GLN A 83 56.28 9.67 -30.60
C GLN A 83 56.02 9.23 -29.15
N ARG A 84 57.02 8.68 -28.46
CA ARG A 84 56.91 8.32 -27.03
C ARG A 84 56.63 9.54 -26.16
N HIS A 85 57.30 10.66 -26.41
CA HIS A 85 57.03 11.92 -25.70
C HIS A 85 55.60 12.44 -25.97
N ARG A 86 55.15 12.41 -27.23
CA ARG A 86 53.77 12.76 -27.59
C ARG A 86 52.76 11.88 -26.85
N TYR A 87 52.94 10.55 -26.89
CA TYR A 87 52.07 9.62 -26.18
C TYR A 87 52.03 9.87 -24.66
N ARG A 88 53.19 10.09 -24.02
CA ARG A 88 53.25 10.44 -22.59
C ARG A 88 52.49 11.73 -22.29
N SER A 89 52.64 12.77 -23.11
CA SER A 89 51.93 14.04 -22.92
C SER A 89 50.41 13.89 -23.06
N VAL A 90 49.95 13.12 -24.06
CA VAL A 90 48.52 12.83 -24.26
C VAL A 90 47.98 11.99 -23.11
N SER A 91 48.73 10.98 -22.66
CA SER A 91 48.36 10.14 -21.51
C SER A 91 48.23 10.96 -20.22
N GLN A 92 49.17 11.86 -19.94
CA GLN A 92 49.10 12.77 -18.79
C GLN A 92 47.89 13.69 -18.87
N ARG A 93 47.61 14.29 -20.05
CA ARG A 93 46.40 15.11 -20.26
C ARG A 93 45.12 14.30 -20.06
N ALA A 94 45.07 13.07 -20.56
CA ALA A 94 43.93 12.19 -20.36
C ALA A 94 43.72 11.87 -18.87
N GLN A 95 44.79 11.63 -18.11
CA GLN A 95 44.71 11.41 -16.67
C GLN A 95 44.24 12.66 -15.91
N THR A 96 44.71 13.87 -16.26
CA THR A 96 44.23 15.10 -15.63
C THR A 96 42.75 15.34 -15.92
N ILE A 97 42.31 15.09 -17.16
CA ILE A 97 40.91 15.20 -17.56
C ILE A 97 40.06 14.19 -16.77
N ARG A 98 40.48 12.92 -16.65
CA ARG A 98 39.78 11.91 -15.84
C ARG A 98 39.62 12.35 -14.38
N LYS A 99 40.70 12.83 -13.75
CA LYS A 99 40.64 13.34 -12.36
C LYS A 99 39.70 14.54 -12.21
N GLN A 100 39.64 15.43 -13.21
CA GLN A 100 38.71 16.55 -13.20
C GLN A 100 37.26 16.07 -13.32
N PHE A 101 36.98 15.12 -14.20
CA PHE A 101 35.66 14.49 -14.32
C PHE A 101 35.23 13.77 -13.04
N GLU A 102 36.12 13.00 -12.41
CA GLU A 102 35.85 12.32 -11.14
C GLU A 102 35.50 13.33 -10.03
N ARG A 103 36.25 14.43 -9.92
CA ARG A 103 35.97 15.51 -8.97
C ARG A 103 34.63 16.20 -9.25
N ALA A 104 34.33 16.46 -10.52
CA ALA A 104 33.06 17.08 -10.91
C ALA A 104 31.87 16.16 -10.60
N LEU A 105 32.01 14.86 -10.87
CA LEU A 105 31.00 13.86 -10.58
C LEU A 105 30.78 13.71 -9.06
N ALA A 106 31.84 13.65 -8.27
CA ALA A 106 31.75 13.62 -6.81
C ALA A 106 31.09 14.90 -6.26
N ALA A 107 31.47 16.08 -6.77
CA ALA A 107 30.83 17.34 -6.37
C ALA A 107 29.34 17.36 -6.73
N GLN A 108 28.96 16.82 -7.89
CA GLN A 108 27.55 16.72 -8.28
C GLN A 108 26.79 15.75 -7.36
N GLN A 109 27.36 14.59 -7.04
CA GLN A 109 26.78 13.62 -6.11
C GLN A 109 26.53 14.26 -4.74
N THR A 110 27.53 14.94 -4.16
CA THR A 110 27.36 15.62 -2.86
C THR A 110 26.27 16.69 -2.87
N ARG A 111 26.07 17.40 -3.99
CA ARG A 111 24.96 18.36 -4.15
C ARG A 111 23.60 17.66 -4.16
N HIS A 112 23.50 16.54 -4.88
CA HIS A 112 22.28 15.74 -4.90
C HIS A 112 21.97 15.13 -3.53
N ASP A 113 22.98 14.59 -2.84
CA ASP A 113 22.83 14.03 -1.50
C ASP A 113 22.37 15.11 -0.52
N HIS A 114 22.97 16.30 -0.57
CA HIS A 114 22.54 17.42 0.26
C HIS A 114 21.08 17.84 -0.04
N ALA A 115 20.70 17.90 -1.32
CA ALA A 115 19.32 18.20 -1.70
C ALA A 115 18.34 17.13 -1.20
N ILE A 116 18.71 15.85 -1.27
CA ILE A 116 17.92 14.74 -0.73
C ILE A 116 17.72 14.90 0.78
N GLU A 117 18.76 15.23 1.54
CA GLU A 117 18.65 15.46 2.99
C GLU A 117 17.73 16.66 3.32
N LEU A 118 17.81 17.75 2.54
CA LEU A 118 16.87 18.87 2.70
C LEU A 118 15.41 18.45 2.44
N TYR A 119 15.17 17.62 1.43
CA TYR A 119 13.84 17.08 1.16
C TYR A 119 13.35 16.14 2.27
N LYS A 120 14.21 15.27 2.80
CA LYS A 120 13.89 14.40 3.94
C LYS A 120 13.48 15.23 5.15
N HIS A 121 14.24 16.27 5.48
CA HIS A 121 13.90 17.19 6.58
C HIS A 121 12.56 17.89 6.33
N ARG A 122 12.29 18.36 5.10
CA ARG A 122 11.01 18.97 4.75
C ARG A 122 9.84 17.98 4.90
N ILE A 123 10.01 16.74 4.47
CA ILE A 123 9.00 15.68 4.64
C ILE A 123 8.73 15.44 6.13
N HIS A 124 9.78 15.37 6.96
CA HIS A 124 9.64 15.21 8.42
C HIS A 124 8.79 16.33 9.03
N LEU A 125 9.11 17.60 8.73
CA LEU A 125 8.35 18.76 9.20
C LEU A 125 6.88 18.73 8.75
N LEU A 126 6.61 18.28 7.52
CA LEU A 126 5.24 18.14 7.03
C LEU A 126 4.48 17.02 7.76
N ASN A 127 5.15 15.91 8.06
CA ASN A 127 4.57 14.81 8.83
C ASN A 127 4.25 15.23 10.27
N GLU A 128 5.12 16.00 10.93
CA GLU A 128 4.85 16.56 12.25
C GLU A 128 3.62 17.48 12.24
N LYS A 129 3.51 18.36 11.23
CA LYS A 129 2.34 19.22 11.06
C LYS A 129 1.06 18.42 10.80
N LEU A 130 1.13 17.37 10.00
CA LEU A 130 0.00 16.49 9.75
C LEU A 130 -0.45 15.80 11.05
N ALA A 131 0.48 15.25 11.83
CA ALA A 131 0.19 14.64 13.13
C ALA A 131 -0.44 15.63 14.11
N GLU A 132 0.05 16.88 14.15
CA GLU A 132 -0.54 17.95 14.95
C GLU A 132 -2.00 18.23 14.54
N LEU A 133 -2.27 18.37 13.24
CA LEU A 133 -3.61 18.60 12.72
C LEU A 133 -4.56 17.42 12.98
N GLU A 134 -4.08 16.19 12.83
CA GLU A 134 -4.83 14.98 13.17
C GLU A 134 -5.20 14.94 14.65
N SER A 135 -4.27 15.31 15.54
CA SER A 135 -4.54 15.39 16.98
C SER A 135 -5.61 16.44 17.32
N LYS A 136 -5.58 17.61 16.65
CA LYS A 136 -6.59 18.66 16.80
C LYS A 136 -7.95 18.18 16.31
N LEU A 137 -7.99 17.51 15.16
CA LEU A 137 -9.22 16.97 14.58
C LEU A 137 -9.83 15.90 15.50
N ASN A 138 -9.01 14.99 16.03
CA ASN A 138 -9.46 13.96 16.97
C ASN A 138 -10.00 14.58 18.29
N ARG A 139 -9.38 15.65 18.78
CA ARG A 139 -9.89 16.39 19.95
C ARG A 139 -11.27 17.00 19.67
N ILE A 140 -11.47 17.61 18.51
CA ILE A 140 -12.77 18.17 18.09
C ILE A 140 -13.82 17.06 17.98
N ARG A 141 -13.49 15.95 17.31
CA ARG A 141 -14.38 14.77 17.22
C ARG A 141 -14.81 14.25 18.58
N LEU A 142 -13.89 14.17 19.55
CA LEU A 142 -14.20 13.73 20.91
C LEU A 142 -15.16 14.70 21.62
N ILE A 143 -14.95 16.01 21.47
CA ILE A 143 -15.82 17.05 22.05
C ILE A 143 -17.23 16.94 21.46
N GLU A 144 -17.36 16.84 20.14
CA GLU A 144 -18.66 16.71 19.47
C GLU A 144 -19.37 15.41 19.82
N ARG A 145 -18.64 14.29 19.89
CA ARG A 145 -19.19 13.02 20.37
C ARG A 145 -19.75 13.14 21.78
N ARG A 146 -19.03 13.80 22.70
CA ARG A 146 -19.51 14.07 24.07
C ARG A 146 -20.74 14.97 24.08
N ARG A 147 -20.78 16.01 23.25
CA ARG A 147 -21.96 16.89 23.12
C ARG A 147 -23.18 16.12 22.62
N CYS A 148 -23.01 15.29 21.59
CA CYS A 148 -24.08 14.45 21.05
C CYS A 148 -24.61 13.46 22.10
N ASN A 149 -23.72 12.75 22.79
CA ASN A 149 -24.10 11.82 23.86
C ASN A 149 -24.88 12.52 24.98
N ARG A 150 -24.43 13.70 25.45
CA ARG A 150 -25.16 14.48 26.46
C ARG A 150 -26.56 14.86 26.00
N ARG A 151 -26.73 15.26 24.73
CA ARG A 151 -28.06 15.55 24.16
C ARG A 151 -28.93 14.31 24.12
N LEU A 152 -28.37 13.18 23.69
CA LEU A 152 -29.07 11.90 23.63
C LEU A 152 -29.54 11.45 25.04
N ASP A 153 -28.67 11.57 26.05
CA ASP A 153 -29.01 11.23 27.43
C ASP A 153 -30.09 12.16 27.99
N ALA A 154 -30.05 13.46 27.66
CA ALA A 154 -31.10 14.40 28.02
C ALA A 154 -32.45 14.02 27.39
N TYR A 155 -32.47 13.62 26.12
CA TYR A 155 -33.69 13.13 25.46
C TYR A 155 -34.21 11.84 26.08
N LYS A 156 -33.33 10.89 26.41
CA LYS A 156 -33.72 9.66 27.12
C LYS A 156 -34.31 9.96 28.49
N ALA A 157 -33.70 10.87 29.25
CA ALA A 157 -34.22 11.29 30.56
C ALA A 157 -35.59 11.98 30.43
N LEU A 158 -35.78 12.83 29.42
CA LEU A 158 -37.07 13.46 29.15
C LEU A 158 -38.14 12.42 28.77
N ALA A 159 -37.80 11.46 27.92
CA ALA A 159 -38.69 10.37 27.53
C ALA A 159 -39.05 9.47 28.72
N ALA A 160 -38.10 9.18 29.61
CA ALA A 160 -38.36 8.43 30.84
C ALA A 160 -39.34 9.18 31.76
N ARG A 161 -39.13 10.49 31.96
CA ARG A 161 -40.05 11.33 32.75
C ARG A 161 -41.44 11.40 32.15
N SER A 162 -41.56 11.53 30.82
CA SER A 162 -42.88 11.57 30.18
C SER A 162 -43.60 10.22 30.28
N GLN A 163 -42.87 9.11 30.17
CA GLN A 163 -43.40 7.77 30.43
C GLN A 163 -43.84 7.59 31.88
N GLU A 164 -43.05 8.00 32.86
CA GLU A 164 -43.41 7.96 34.28
C GLU A 164 -44.66 8.78 34.58
N GLN A 165 -44.78 9.98 33.99
CA GLN A 165 -45.97 10.81 34.12
C GLN A 165 -47.20 10.14 33.48
N ALA A 166 -47.07 9.55 32.30
CA ALA A 166 -48.16 8.82 31.64
C ALA A 166 -48.62 7.62 32.49
N VAL A 167 -47.68 6.81 32.99
CA VAL A 167 -47.97 5.69 33.89
C VAL A 167 -48.64 6.17 35.19
N SER A 168 -48.18 7.28 35.76
CA SER A 168 -48.77 7.85 36.98
C SER A 168 -50.20 8.34 36.74
N ARG A 169 -50.49 8.94 35.58
CA ARG A 169 -51.86 9.33 35.19
C ARG A 169 -52.77 8.11 35.05
N ILE A 170 -52.33 7.09 34.31
CA ILE A 170 -53.07 5.84 34.13
C ILE A 170 -53.35 5.19 35.50
N ARG A 171 -52.36 5.15 36.40
CA ARG A 171 -52.53 4.63 37.77
C ARG A 171 -53.53 5.45 38.58
N ALA A 172 -53.48 6.78 38.49
CA ALA A 172 -54.40 7.66 39.20
C ALA A 172 -55.86 7.46 38.71
N GLU A 173 -56.05 7.37 37.40
CA GLU A 173 -57.37 7.08 36.79
C GLU A 173 -57.88 5.68 37.18
N ALA A 174 -57.02 4.66 37.15
CA ALA A 174 -57.37 3.31 37.62
C ALA A 174 -57.76 3.30 39.10
N ASN A 175 -57.03 4.02 39.96
CA ASN A 175 -57.37 4.10 41.38
C ASN A 175 -58.69 4.84 41.61
N LYS A 176 -58.98 5.87 40.82
CA LYS A 176 -60.27 6.58 40.86
C LYS A 176 -61.43 5.64 40.49
N THR A 177 -61.31 4.89 39.39
CA THR A 177 -62.37 3.93 38.98
C THR A 177 -62.55 2.80 40.00
N ILE A 178 -61.46 2.28 40.59
CA ILE A 178 -61.52 1.30 41.68
C ILE A 178 -62.26 1.89 42.91
N ALA A 179 -61.98 3.15 43.27
CA ALA A 179 -62.65 3.80 44.40
C ALA A 179 -64.15 4.00 44.14
N GLU A 180 -64.53 4.42 42.93
CA GLU A 180 -65.92 4.55 42.50
C GLU A 180 -66.65 3.21 42.54
N GLN A 181 -66.04 2.14 42.01
CA GLN A 181 -66.59 0.79 42.07
C GLN A 181 -66.76 0.30 43.51
N LYS A 182 -65.75 0.50 44.38
CA LYS A 182 -65.85 0.18 45.81
C LYS A 182 -67.00 0.92 46.49
N ALA A 183 -67.19 2.20 46.17
CA ALA A 183 -68.29 3.00 46.70
C ALA A 183 -69.65 2.46 46.24
N LEU A 184 -69.78 2.08 44.95
CA LEU A 184 -70.97 1.45 44.39
C LEU A 184 -71.28 0.11 45.09
N PHE A 185 -70.30 -0.77 45.23
CA PHE A 185 -70.47 -2.04 45.95
C PHE A 185 -70.84 -1.83 47.41
N THR A 186 -70.24 -0.85 48.09
CA THR A 186 -70.57 -0.51 49.47
C THR A 186 -72.03 -0.06 49.60
N ARG A 187 -72.52 0.76 48.65
CA ARG A 187 -73.94 1.15 48.59
C ARG A 187 -74.84 -0.06 48.35
N GLN A 188 -74.50 -0.93 47.41
CA GLN A 188 -75.26 -2.16 47.13
C GLN A 188 -75.33 -3.08 48.37
N ILE A 189 -74.20 -3.31 49.05
CA ILE A 189 -74.13 -4.10 50.29
C ILE A 189 -75.02 -3.48 51.37
N ARG A 190 -74.97 -2.16 51.56
CA ARG A 190 -75.86 -1.46 52.52
C ARG A 190 -77.34 -1.67 52.18
N THR A 191 -77.71 -1.54 50.91
CA THR A 191 -79.08 -1.78 50.45
C THR A 191 -79.52 -3.23 50.69
N LEU A 192 -78.66 -4.20 50.35
CA LEU A 192 -78.92 -5.62 50.61
C LEU A 192 -79.07 -5.90 52.11
N ARG A 193 -78.18 -5.36 52.95
CA ARG A 193 -78.27 -5.48 54.42
C ARG A 193 -79.56 -4.90 54.99
N ARG A 194 -80.03 -3.75 54.47
CA ARG A 194 -81.34 -3.18 54.86
C ARG A 194 -82.50 -4.10 54.46
N LYS A 195 -82.48 -4.63 53.23
CA LYS A 195 -83.50 -5.58 52.76
C LYS A 195 -83.51 -6.85 53.60
N THR A 196 -82.36 -7.44 53.89
CA THR A 196 -82.27 -8.64 54.73
C THR A 196 -82.69 -8.37 56.17
N ALA A 197 -82.35 -7.22 56.75
CA ALA A 197 -82.81 -6.82 58.08
C ALA A 197 -84.35 -6.70 58.13
N LEU A 198 -84.98 -6.14 57.10
CA LEU A 198 -86.45 -6.08 56.99
C LEU A 198 -87.08 -7.47 56.90
N ILE A 199 -86.52 -8.37 56.08
CA ILE A 199 -86.97 -9.76 55.97
C ILE A 199 -86.84 -10.47 57.32
N TRP A 200 -85.71 -10.30 58.02
CA TRP A 200 -85.49 -10.87 59.34
C TRP A 200 -86.46 -10.33 60.38
N LYS A 201 -86.73 -9.02 60.38
CA LYS A 201 -87.73 -8.41 61.27
C LYS A 201 -89.12 -9.03 61.04
N ARG A 202 -89.57 -9.13 59.78
CA ARG A 202 -90.84 -9.81 59.42
C ARG A 202 -90.88 -11.25 59.92
N ARG A 203 -89.78 -11.99 59.78
CA ARG A 203 -89.70 -13.38 60.23
C ARG A 203 -89.74 -13.50 61.76
N ILE A 204 -89.08 -12.61 62.48
CA ILE A 204 -89.16 -12.55 63.95
C ILE A 204 -90.58 -12.22 64.39
N ASP A 205 -91.23 -11.25 63.75
CA ASP A 205 -92.62 -10.88 64.05
C ASP A 205 -93.56 -12.07 63.78
N GLN A 206 -93.36 -12.80 62.67
CA GLN A 206 -94.09 -14.06 62.39
C GLN A 206 -93.83 -15.15 63.44
N ILE A 207 -92.57 -15.37 63.85
CA ILE A 207 -92.24 -16.34 64.90
C ILE A 207 -92.90 -15.96 66.22
N LYS A 208 -92.91 -14.66 66.59
CA LYS A 208 -93.62 -14.18 67.79
C LYS A 208 -95.11 -14.46 67.71
N THR A 209 -95.74 -14.20 66.56
CA THR A 209 -97.17 -14.51 66.36
C THR A 209 -97.47 -16.01 66.45
N VAL A 210 -96.54 -16.88 66.00
CA VAL A 210 -96.70 -18.34 66.10
C VAL A 210 -96.39 -18.85 67.51
N GLN A 211 -95.40 -18.29 68.20
CA GLN A 211 -95.05 -18.66 69.58
C GLN A 211 -96.12 -18.25 70.60
N SER A 212 -96.85 -17.14 70.37
CA SER A 212 -98.04 -16.82 71.17
C SER A 212 -99.22 -17.79 70.97
N ALA A 213 -99.14 -18.72 69.99
CA ALA A 213 -100.16 -19.71 69.68
C ALA A 213 -99.78 -21.16 70.06
N ILE A 214 -98.60 -21.40 70.64
CA ILE A 214 -98.13 -22.75 71.00
C ILE A 214 -98.03 -22.90 72.53
N PRO A 215 -98.81 -23.80 73.17
CA PRO A 215 -98.71 -24.07 74.60
C PRO A 215 -97.37 -24.71 74.99
N HIS A 216 -96.85 -24.26 76.14
CA HIS A 216 -95.55 -24.59 76.72
C HIS A 216 -95.22 -26.09 76.73
N ARG A 217 -94.10 -26.47 76.09
CA ARG A 217 -93.47 -27.79 76.22
C ARG A 217 -92.08 -27.67 76.87
N PRO A 218 -91.66 -28.58 77.76
CA PRO A 218 -90.53 -28.37 78.68
C PRO A 218 -89.15 -28.55 78.02
N LYS A 219 -88.16 -27.86 78.62
CA LYS A 219 -86.72 -27.88 78.30
C LYS A 219 -86.11 -29.29 78.29
N PRO A 220 -85.21 -29.62 77.35
CA PRO A 220 -84.21 -30.66 77.55
C PRO A 220 -82.83 -30.08 77.92
N ARG A 221 -82.18 -30.78 78.85
CA ARG A 221 -80.81 -30.58 79.35
C ARG A 221 -79.76 -31.11 78.37
N HIS A 222 -78.58 -30.48 78.42
CA HIS A 222 -77.20 -30.92 78.10
C HIS A 222 -76.96 -32.03 77.07
N HIS A 223 -76.05 -31.79 76.11
CA HIS A 223 -74.89 -32.68 75.88
C HIS A 223 -73.71 -31.98 75.19
N ARG A 224 -72.54 -32.21 75.80
CA ARG A 224 -71.16 -31.89 75.38
C ARG A 224 -70.64 -33.00 74.47
N LYS A 225 -69.95 -32.65 73.37
CA LYS A 225 -69.00 -33.43 72.51
C LYS A 225 -68.96 -32.71 71.14
N ALA A 226 -67.96 -32.71 70.28
CA ALA A 226 -66.52 -32.98 70.28
C ALA A 226 -66.04 -32.55 68.87
N ARG A 227 -64.74 -32.24 68.77
CA ARG A 227 -63.84 -32.11 67.59
C ARG A 227 -64.37 -32.48 66.18
N GLY A 228 -63.91 -31.69 65.19
CA GLY A 228 -63.66 -32.14 63.80
C GLY A 228 -63.54 -30.96 62.82
N THR A 229 -62.32 -30.45 62.52
CA THR A 229 -61.59 -30.62 61.22
C THR A 229 -62.40 -30.43 59.94
N THR A 230 -62.00 -29.43 59.13
CA THR A 230 -61.88 -29.40 57.64
C THR A 230 -61.49 -27.95 57.28
N ALA A 231 -60.27 -27.59 56.84
CA ALA A 231 -59.46 -28.05 55.71
C ALA A 231 -60.31 -28.22 54.43
N HIS A 232 -59.95 -27.50 53.37
CA HIS A 232 -60.51 -27.53 52.00
C HIS A 232 -61.59 -26.48 51.61
N THR A 233 -61.26 -25.19 51.67
CA THR A 233 -61.95 -24.17 50.84
C THR A 233 -60.99 -23.13 50.23
N ALA A 234 -59.74 -23.52 49.95
CA ALA A 234 -58.77 -22.70 49.20
C ALA A 234 -58.39 -23.28 47.82
N SER A 235 -58.85 -24.48 47.45
CA SER A 235 -58.35 -25.21 46.27
C SER A 235 -59.25 -25.21 45.02
N ARG A 236 -60.42 -24.54 45.02
CA ARG A 236 -61.30 -24.48 43.82
C ARG A 236 -61.26 -23.16 43.06
N VAL A 237 -60.71 -22.09 43.64
CA VAL A 237 -60.55 -20.81 42.91
C VAL A 237 -59.26 -20.79 42.09
N ALA A 238 -58.22 -21.52 42.51
CA ALA A 238 -56.96 -21.64 41.74
C ALA A 238 -57.15 -22.37 40.40
N THR A 239 -58.00 -23.40 40.33
CA THR A 239 -58.17 -24.24 39.12
C THR A 239 -58.94 -23.53 38.00
N ILE A 240 -59.85 -22.61 38.33
CA ILE A 240 -60.65 -21.88 37.33
C ILE A 240 -59.83 -20.76 36.67
N THR A 241 -58.90 -20.13 37.39
CA THR A 241 -57.96 -19.15 36.82
C THR A 241 -56.96 -19.79 35.84
N VAL A 242 -56.46 -21.01 36.13
CA VAL A 242 -55.51 -21.69 35.24
C VAL A 242 -56.19 -22.20 33.96
N ALA A 243 -57.45 -22.66 34.03
CA ALA A 243 -58.20 -23.10 32.85
C ALA A 243 -58.52 -21.94 31.89
N ARG A 244 -58.86 -20.75 32.41
CA ARG A 244 -59.14 -19.57 31.57
C ARG A 244 -57.88 -19.01 30.91
N GLN A 245 -56.71 -19.13 31.54
CA GLN A 245 -55.42 -18.71 30.97
C GLN A 245 -54.93 -19.64 29.84
N ARG A 246 -55.30 -20.94 29.87
CA ARG A 246 -55.03 -21.87 28.76
C ARG A 246 -55.89 -21.59 27.53
N HIS A 247 -57.17 -21.25 27.71
CA HIS A 247 -58.07 -21.00 26.57
C HIS A 247 -57.73 -19.72 25.80
N LEU A 248 -57.25 -18.67 26.50
CA LEU A 248 -56.78 -17.42 25.87
C LEU A 248 -55.45 -17.59 25.13
N ARG A 249 -54.61 -18.57 25.50
CA ARG A 249 -53.38 -18.89 24.76
C ARG A 249 -53.63 -19.67 23.47
N GLN A 250 -54.77 -20.35 23.33
CA GLN A 250 -55.09 -21.17 22.15
C GLN A 250 -55.87 -20.39 21.07
N GLN A 251 -56.31 -19.16 21.35
CA GLN A 251 -57.04 -18.31 20.38
C GLN A 251 -56.23 -17.12 19.87
N ALA A 252 -54.95 -16.99 20.26
CA ALA A 252 -54.05 -16.06 19.60
C ALA A 252 -53.75 -16.64 18.19
N PRO A 253 -54.05 -15.91 17.09
CA PRO A 253 -53.68 -16.36 15.76
C PRO A 253 -52.19 -16.64 15.75
N SER A 254 -51.81 -17.88 15.45
CA SER A 254 -50.41 -18.25 15.30
C SER A 254 -49.91 -17.71 13.97
N GLU A 255 -49.72 -16.39 13.90
CA GLU A 255 -48.70 -15.83 13.03
C GLU A 255 -47.39 -16.38 13.59
N ALA A 256 -46.92 -17.47 12.98
CA ALA A 256 -45.66 -18.08 13.35
C ALA A 256 -44.62 -16.95 13.42
N PRO A 257 -44.00 -16.71 14.58
CA PRO A 257 -43.03 -15.63 14.69
C PRO A 257 -41.97 -15.91 13.62
N VAL A 258 -41.80 -14.95 12.71
CA VAL A 258 -40.72 -14.99 11.71
C VAL A 258 -39.47 -15.33 12.49
N THR A 259 -38.98 -16.55 12.28
CA THR A 259 -37.90 -17.07 13.12
C THR A 259 -36.68 -16.22 12.84
N SER A 260 -35.85 -15.97 13.85
CA SER A 260 -34.62 -15.18 13.70
C SER A 260 -33.76 -15.64 12.51
N ASN A 261 -33.84 -16.93 12.16
CA ASN A 261 -33.18 -17.51 10.99
C ASN A 261 -33.76 -17.06 9.65
N GLN A 262 -35.08 -16.85 9.55
CA GLN A 262 -35.70 -16.33 8.32
C GLN A 262 -35.30 -14.89 8.07
N ILE A 263 -35.25 -14.05 9.12
CA ILE A 263 -34.76 -12.68 9.02
C ILE A 263 -33.29 -12.66 8.60
N ALA A 264 -32.45 -13.52 9.21
CA ALA A 264 -31.03 -13.62 8.84
C ALA A 264 -30.84 -13.99 7.35
N ILE A 265 -31.57 -15.00 6.87
CA ILE A 265 -31.50 -15.45 5.46
C ILE A 265 -31.99 -14.37 4.50
N GLU A 266 -33.06 -13.63 4.84
CA GLU A 266 -33.54 -12.53 4.01
C GLU A 266 -32.55 -11.36 3.98
N THR A 267 -31.98 -10.99 5.13
CA THR A 267 -30.97 -9.93 5.21
C THR A 267 -29.69 -10.28 4.45
N GLU A 268 -29.25 -11.54 4.49
CA GLU A 268 -28.07 -12.01 3.76
C GLU A 268 -28.31 -11.98 2.24
N ARG A 269 -29.50 -12.38 1.79
CA ARG A 269 -29.90 -12.28 0.37
C ARG A 269 -30.01 -10.83 -0.12
N GLU A 270 -30.54 -9.92 0.69
CA GLU A 270 -30.59 -8.50 0.34
C GLU A 270 -29.19 -7.88 0.31
N PHE A 271 -28.32 -8.30 1.22
CA PHE A 271 -26.92 -7.88 1.24
C PHE A 271 -26.15 -8.38 0.01
N ASP A 272 -26.33 -9.65 -0.40
CA ASP A 272 -25.73 -10.19 -1.62
C ASP A 272 -26.26 -9.49 -2.88
N LYS A 273 -27.55 -9.16 -2.93
CA LYS A 273 -28.11 -8.33 -4.01
C LYS A 273 -27.50 -6.93 -4.02
N ALA A 274 -27.27 -6.33 -2.85
CA ALA A 274 -26.62 -5.02 -2.74
C ALA A 274 -25.14 -5.10 -3.15
N LEU A 275 -24.42 -6.16 -2.79
CA LEU A 275 -23.03 -6.39 -3.22
C LEU A 275 -22.91 -6.61 -4.73
N LEU A 276 -23.85 -7.33 -5.34
CA LEU A 276 -23.93 -7.48 -6.80
C LEU A 276 -24.33 -6.18 -7.50
N ALA A 277 -25.11 -5.32 -6.83
CA ALA A 277 -25.47 -3.99 -7.33
C ALA A 277 -24.32 -2.97 -7.20
N ILE A 278 -23.35 -3.19 -6.29
CA ILE A 278 -22.11 -2.42 -6.23
C ILE A 278 -21.26 -2.83 -7.43
N ARG A 279 -21.45 -2.09 -8.53
CA ARG A 279 -20.63 -2.24 -9.74
C ARG A 279 -19.16 -2.07 -9.37
N ARG A 280 -18.34 -3.05 -9.74
CA ARG A 280 -16.89 -2.95 -9.56
C ARG A 280 -16.38 -1.76 -10.35
N THR A 281 -15.57 -0.94 -9.69
CA THR A 281 -14.89 0.17 -10.35
C THR A 281 -13.42 -0.15 -10.49
N ALA A 282 -12.86 0.15 -11.65
CA ALA A 282 -11.45 0.05 -11.95
C ALA A 282 -10.91 1.42 -12.40
N HIS A 283 -9.62 1.48 -12.72
CA HIS A 283 -8.97 2.69 -13.23
C HIS A 283 -8.66 2.54 -14.72
N CYS A 284 -8.75 3.64 -15.46
CA CYS A 284 -8.31 3.68 -16.86
C CYS A 284 -6.78 3.67 -16.93
N GLU A 285 -6.19 2.80 -17.75
CA GLU A 285 -4.72 2.69 -17.85
C GLU A 285 -4.08 3.79 -18.72
N CYS A 286 -4.87 4.54 -19.50
CA CYS A 286 -4.36 5.66 -20.31
C CYS A 286 -4.35 6.98 -19.53
N CYS A 287 -5.46 7.34 -18.88
CA CYS A 287 -5.59 8.63 -18.18
C CYS A 287 -5.56 8.51 -16.65
N PHE A 288 -5.42 7.29 -16.11
CA PHE A 288 -5.44 7.00 -14.67
C PHE A 288 -6.71 7.50 -13.95
N ARG A 289 -7.81 7.70 -14.68
CA ARG A 289 -9.11 8.04 -14.09
C ARG A 289 -9.60 6.86 -13.26
N ASN A 290 -9.68 7.05 -11.94
CA ASN A 290 -10.23 6.09 -11.00
C ASN A 290 -11.77 6.12 -11.01
N GLY A 291 -12.41 5.02 -10.62
CA GLY A 291 -13.86 4.97 -10.44
C GLY A 291 -14.65 4.70 -11.72
N VAL A 292 -14.01 4.20 -12.78
CA VAL A 292 -14.69 3.79 -14.01
C VAL A 292 -15.33 2.43 -13.78
N ILE A 293 -16.59 2.25 -14.14
CA ILE A 293 -17.26 0.95 -14.03
C ILE A 293 -16.47 -0.07 -14.86
N GLU A 294 -16.13 -1.22 -14.28
CA GLU A 294 -15.26 -2.21 -14.91
C GLU A 294 -15.82 -2.70 -16.25
N ASP A 295 -17.16 -2.82 -16.35
CA ASP A 295 -17.88 -3.18 -17.59
C ASP A 295 -17.80 -2.11 -18.70
N ASP A 296 -17.52 -0.85 -18.34
CA ASP A 296 -17.39 0.26 -19.29
C ASP A 296 -15.95 0.41 -19.83
N LEU A 297 -14.99 -0.33 -19.26
CA LEU A 297 -13.61 -0.35 -19.76
C LEU A 297 -13.51 -1.26 -20.99
N THR A 298 -13.02 -0.72 -22.10
CA THR A 298 -12.75 -1.51 -23.30
C THR A 298 -11.29 -1.95 -23.32
N GLN A 299 -11.03 -3.24 -23.50
CA GLN A 299 -9.68 -3.75 -23.70
C GLN A 299 -9.26 -3.61 -25.16
N ILE A 300 -8.12 -2.97 -25.43
CA ILE A 300 -7.53 -2.86 -26.76
C ILE A 300 -6.51 -3.98 -27.02
N ASP A 301 -6.06 -4.14 -28.27
CA ASP A 301 -5.15 -5.22 -28.70
C ASP A 301 -3.83 -5.29 -27.90
N SER A 302 -3.38 -4.19 -27.30
CA SER A 302 -2.21 -4.17 -26.42
C SER A 302 -2.46 -4.79 -25.03
N GLY A 303 -3.69 -5.21 -24.76
CA GLY A 303 -4.14 -5.71 -23.47
C GLY A 303 -4.58 -4.60 -22.51
N GLN A 304 -4.41 -3.32 -22.87
CA GLN A 304 -4.73 -2.20 -21.99
C GLN A 304 -6.24 -1.94 -21.87
N ARG A 305 -6.72 -1.58 -20.68
CA ARG A 305 -8.13 -1.24 -20.41
C ARG A 305 -8.36 0.27 -20.40
N LEU A 306 -9.18 0.76 -21.33
CA LEU A 306 -9.42 2.19 -21.57
C LEU A 306 -10.85 2.60 -21.23
N CYS A 307 -11.01 3.78 -20.62
CA CYS A 307 -12.34 4.37 -20.39
C CYS A 307 -12.98 4.85 -21.71
N PRO A 308 -14.32 5.06 -21.73
CA PRO A 308 -15.03 5.49 -22.92
C PRO A 308 -14.46 6.75 -23.58
N ASP A 309 -14.02 7.73 -22.78
CA ASP A 309 -13.43 8.98 -23.26
C ASP A 309 -12.10 8.74 -24.01
N CYS A 310 -11.21 7.93 -23.43
CA CYS A 310 -9.93 7.57 -24.05
C CYS A 310 -10.14 6.73 -25.31
N MET A 311 -11.15 5.85 -25.33
CA MET A 311 -11.53 5.08 -26.51
C MET A 311 -12.06 5.97 -27.63
N ALA A 312 -12.87 6.99 -27.31
CA ALA A 312 -13.35 7.96 -28.29
C ALA A 312 -12.20 8.76 -28.91
N ALA A 313 -11.29 9.28 -28.08
CA ALA A 313 -10.11 10.01 -28.52
C ALA A 313 -9.18 9.14 -29.40
N LEU A 314 -9.01 7.86 -29.04
CA LEU A 314 -8.23 6.91 -29.84
C LEU A 314 -8.84 6.68 -31.22
N LYS A 315 -10.17 6.47 -31.29
CA LYS A 315 -10.91 6.29 -32.55
C LYS A 315 -10.82 7.53 -33.45
N GLU A 316 -10.92 8.72 -32.88
CA GLU A 316 -10.76 9.98 -33.63
C GLU A 316 -9.35 10.08 -34.22
N LYS A 317 -8.32 9.80 -33.43
CA LYS A 317 -6.93 9.85 -33.88
C LYS A 317 -6.62 8.82 -34.97
N ILE A 318 -7.17 7.60 -34.86
CA ILE A 318 -7.07 6.58 -35.93
C ILE A 318 -7.71 7.10 -37.23
N THR A 319 -8.87 7.77 -37.12
CA THR A 319 -9.55 8.35 -38.28
C THR A 319 -8.72 9.46 -38.92
N GLN A 320 -8.14 10.35 -38.12
CA GLN A 320 -7.23 11.40 -38.61
C GLN A 320 -6.01 10.82 -39.33
N ILE A 321 -5.34 9.81 -38.76
CA ILE A 321 -4.17 9.16 -39.39
C ILE A 321 -4.55 8.54 -40.75
N ARG A 322 -5.74 7.95 -40.87
CA ARG A 322 -6.22 7.40 -42.13
C ARG A 322 -6.50 8.47 -43.20
N LEU A 323 -6.95 9.66 -42.78
CA LEU A 323 -7.22 10.78 -43.69
C LEU A 323 -5.94 11.48 -44.18
N PHE A 324 -4.91 11.57 -43.33
CA PHE A 324 -3.62 12.20 -43.69
C PHE A 324 -2.63 11.24 -44.37
N GLY A 325 -2.90 9.94 -44.35
CA GLY A 325 -2.06 8.91 -44.97
C GLY A 325 -2.44 8.52 -46.40
N GLN A 326 -3.41 9.22 -47.01
CA GLN A 326 -3.79 9.10 -48.43
C GLN A 326 -3.22 10.28 -49.22
#